data_AF-A0A661JFR9-F1
#
_entry.id   AF-A0A661JFR9-F1
#
_cell.length_a   1.000
_cell.length_b   1.000
_cell.length_c   1.000
_cell.angle_alpha   90.00
_cell.angle_beta   90.00
_cell.angle_gamma   90.00
#
_symmetry.space_group_name_H-M   'P 1'
#
loop_
_entity.id
_entity.type
_entity.pdbx_description
1 polymer ?
#
loop_
_entity_poly.entity_id
_entity_poly.type
_entity_poly.pdbx_seq_one_letter_code
_entity_poly.pdbx_strand_id
1 'polypeptide(L)'
;RRTERILRSSPWFPEGKEDLHLLDSPHREVVEGLLLKKPLLYEGLLDPSSSRYRTFRDLEELGRAEEILEEVGVLSRLHSDLYGLRPEELRAMDLQGCHPERFKEVTFKTITVTSLARWATGGTLRFEPLSSEELKAFLRKALKAEGQRLRPELKEGFRREVEALFEDLLAPLSEADRNRARGFLEGVLRDLVAEFGHLDLSRPLDPRFLRWVLVRLRG
;
A
#
# COMPACT_ATOMS: atom_id res chain seq x y z
N ARG A 1 0.81 -14.25 21.51
CA ARG A 1 -0.14 -13.11 21.64
C ARG A 1 -0.93 -12.96 20.33
N ARG A 2 -2.10 -12.30 20.29
CA ARG A 2 -2.95 -12.19 19.08
C ARG A 2 -2.19 -11.61 17.88
N THR A 3 -1.47 -10.50 18.07
CA THR A 3 -0.62 -9.87 17.05
C THR A 3 0.38 -10.86 16.42
N GLU A 4 1.13 -11.60 17.25
CA GLU A 4 2.09 -12.61 16.76
C GLU A 4 1.40 -13.72 15.98
N ARG A 5 0.17 -14.10 16.36
CA ARG A 5 -0.61 -15.11 15.65
C ARG A 5 -0.99 -14.62 14.25
N ILE A 6 -1.49 -13.39 14.14
CA ILE A 6 -1.86 -12.76 12.86
C ILE A 6 -0.64 -12.70 11.93
N LEU A 7 0.51 -12.24 12.43
CA LEU A 7 1.74 -12.18 11.63
C LEU A 7 2.20 -13.58 11.20
N ARG A 8 2.20 -14.58 12.11
CA ARG A 8 2.62 -15.95 11.78
C ARG A 8 1.68 -16.68 10.82
N SER A 9 0.39 -16.30 10.78
CA SER A 9 -0.56 -16.85 9.81
C SER A 9 -0.45 -16.22 8.42
N SER A 10 0.32 -15.15 8.28
CA SER A 10 0.50 -14.44 7.03
C SER A 10 1.76 -14.93 6.31
N PRO A 11 1.72 -15.17 5.00
CA PRO A 11 2.93 -15.47 4.21
C PRO A 11 3.83 -14.22 4.07
N TRP A 12 3.34 -13.02 4.37
CA TRP A 12 4.09 -11.78 4.21
C TRP A 12 5.05 -11.48 5.35
N PHE A 13 4.85 -12.07 6.54
CA PHE A 13 5.62 -11.78 7.75
C PHE A 13 6.36 -13.00 8.34
N PRO A 14 7.09 -13.83 7.54
CA PRO A 14 7.80 -15.00 8.05
C PRO A 14 8.88 -14.65 9.07
N GLU A 15 9.54 -13.49 8.95
CA GLU A 15 10.54 -12.97 9.89
C GLU A 15 9.92 -12.07 10.99
N GLY A 16 8.58 -11.93 11.00
CA GLY A 16 7.84 -11.17 11.99
C GLY A 16 8.17 -9.68 11.97
N LYS A 17 9.03 -9.22 12.89
CA LYS A 17 9.34 -7.79 13.06
C LYS A 17 10.09 -7.19 11.87
N GLU A 18 10.98 -7.96 11.24
CA GLU A 18 11.80 -7.49 10.11
C GLU A 18 10.95 -7.22 8.86
N ASP A 19 9.78 -7.84 8.77
CA ASP A 19 8.85 -7.73 7.65
C ASP A 19 7.81 -6.63 7.80
N LEU A 20 7.77 -5.94 8.94
CA LEU A 20 6.81 -4.84 9.17
C LEU A 20 7.04 -3.64 8.25
N HIS A 21 8.16 -3.59 7.52
CA HIS A 21 8.40 -2.60 6.47
C HIS A 21 7.33 -2.63 5.37
N LEU A 22 6.66 -3.77 5.16
CA LEU A 22 5.56 -3.90 4.20
C LEU A 22 4.32 -3.09 4.60
N LEU A 23 4.17 -2.80 5.89
CA LEU A 23 3.03 -2.03 6.40
C LEU A 23 3.29 -0.54 6.24
N ASP A 24 2.31 0.15 5.68
CA ASP A 24 2.29 1.61 5.67
C ASP A 24 1.95 2.17 7.05
N SER A 25 2.34 3.42 7.33
CA SER A 25 1.90 4.10 8.55
C SER A 25 0.38 4.39 8.47
N PRO A 26 -0.38 4.24 9.57
CA PRO A 26 0.06 3.91 10.94
C PRO A 26 0.10 2.42 11.28
N HIS A 27 -0.24 1.51 10.35
CA HIS A 27 -0.32 0.07 10.63
C HIS A 27 0.99 -0.49 11.16
N ARG A 28 2.12 -0.07 10.58
CA ARG A 28 3.45 -0.48 11.02
C ARG A 28 3.69 -0.14 12.48
N GLU A 29 3.55 1.13 12.86
CA GLU A 29 3.86 1.61 14.20
C GLU A 29 2.93 0.97 15.25
N VAL A 30 1.65 0.80 14.92
CA VAL A 30 0.72 0.09 15.80
C VAL A 30 1.18 -1.35 16.04
N VAL A 31 1.54 -2.10 14.99
CA VAL A 31 2.02 -3.48 15.14
C VAL A 31 3.34 -3.53 15.91
N GLU A 32 4.27 -2.61 15.66
CA GLU A 32 5.53 -2.50 16.41
C GLU A 32 5.28 -2.32 17.92
N GLY A 33 4.39 -1.40 18.29
CA GLY A 33 4.00 -1.15 19.69
C GLY A 33 3.36 -2.36 20.38
N LEU A 34 2.53 -3.11 19.65
CA LEU A 34 1.86 -4.31 20.16
C LEU A 34 2.79 -5.51 20.34
N LEU A 35 3.89 -5.58 19.58
CA LEU A 35 4.93 -6.62 19.69
C LEU A 35 5.97 -6.35 20.78
N LEU A 36 5.84 -5.26 21.54
CA LEU A 36 6.69 -5.00 22.71
C LEU A 36 6.34 -5.95 23.86
N LYS A 37 7.30 -6.23 24.73
CA LYS A 37 7.08 -7.07 25.93
C LYS A 37 5.91 -6.53 26.77
N LYS A 38 5.80 -5.21 26.90
CA LYS A 38 4.62 -4.50 27.39
C LYS A 38 4.00 -3.75 26.20
N PRO A 39 2.84 -4.18 25.66
CA PRO A 39 2.21 -3.51 24.53
C PRO A 39 1.98 -2.02 24.80
N LEU A 40 2.31 -1.19 23.82
CA LEU A 40 2.09 0.26 23.85
C LEU A 40 1.19 0.67 22.69
N LEU A 41 0.37 1.68 22.93
CA LEU A 41 -0.37 2.41 21.93
C LEU A 41 0.59 3.36 21.20
N TYR A 42 0.57 3.34 19.87
CA TYR A 42 1.13 4.39 19.05
C TYR A 42 0.16 5.59 19.02
N GLU A 43 0.58 6.75 19.54
CA GLU A 43 -0.28 7.93 19.64
C GLU A 43 -0.65 8.51 18.26
N GLY A 44 0.13 8.22 17.22
CA GLY A 44 -0.17 8.60 15.85
C GLY A 44 -1.48 8.02 15.30
N LEU A 45 -2.01 6.96 15.95
CA LEU A 45 -3.33 6.42 15.66
C LEU A 45 -4.48 7.37 16.08
N LEU A 46 -4.23 8.25 17.04
CA LEU A 46 -5.21 9.21 17.56
C LEU A 46 -4.94 10.63 17.06
N ASP A 47 -3.65 11.01 16.99
CA ASP A 47 -3.17 12.30 16.52
C ASP A 47 -2.07 12.07 15.49
N PRO A 48 -2.34 12.23 14.18
CA PRO A 48 -1.37 11.98 13.12
C PRO A 48 -0.06 12.78 13.23
N SER A 49 -0.01 13.83 14.05
CA SER A 49 1.22 14.61 14.30
C SER A 49 2.14 13.99 15.36
N SER A 50 1.66 13.02 16.13
CA SER A 50 2.42 12.36 17.18
C SER A 50 3.12 11.09 16.69
N SER A 51 4.39 10.95 17.02
CA SER A 51 5.20 9.74 16.79
C SER A 51 5.49 8.96 18.08
N ARG A 52 4.79 9.27 19.18
CA ARG A 52 5.08 8.73 20.50
C ARG A 52 4.37 7.39 20.76
N TYR A 53 4.94 6.63 21.70
CA TYR A 53 4.32 5.43 22.25
C TYR A 53 4.01 5.62 23.72
N ARG A 54 2.84 5.15 24.16
CA ARG A 54 2.43 5.16 25.58
C ARG A 54 1.56 3.97 25.95
N THR A 55 1.22 3.84 27.23
CA THR A 55 0.23 2.84 27.65
C THR A 55 -1.18 3.22 27.20
N PHE A 56 -2.01 2.20 26.96
CA PHE A 56 -3.45 2.33 26.77
C PHE A 56 -4.10 2.91 28.05
N ARG A 57 -5.09 3.77 27.88
CA ARG A 57 -5.85 4.44 28.95
C ARG A 57 -7.22 3.82 29.16
N ASP A 58 -7.83 3.30 28.09
CA ASP A 58 -9.16 2.74 28.11
C ASP A 58 -9.33 1.62 27.06
N LEU A 59 -10.51 1.01 27.05
CA LEU A 59 -10.88 -0.06 26.12
C LEU A 59 -11.12 0.45 24.70
N GLU A 60 -11.42 1.74 24.51
CA GLU A 60 -11.64 2.32 23.18
C GLU A 60 -10.31 2.39 22.42
N GLU A 61 -9.25 2.84 23.08
CA GLU A 61 -7.90 2.86 22.52
C GLU A 61 -7.42 1.45 22.15
N LEU A 62 -7.76 0.45 22.98
CA LEU A 62 -7.48 -0.95 22.67
C LEU A 62 -8.26 -1.40 21.43
N GLY A 63 -9.56 -1.10 21.36
CA GLY A 63 -10.41 -1.43 20.22
C GLY A 63 -9.88 -0.84 18.91
N ARG A 64 -9.40 0.41 18.92
CA ARG A 64 -8.77 1.03 17.74
C ARG A 64 -7.51 0.29 17.29
N ALA A 65 -6.67 -0.15 18.22
CA ALA A 65 -5.49 -0.94 17.88
C ALA A 65 -5.87 -2.35 17.37
N GLU A 66 -6.95 -2.93 17.87
CA GLU A 66 -7.48 -4.19 17.36
C GLU A 66 -8.03 -4.07 15.94
N GLU A 67 -8.72 -2.98 15.61
CA GLU A 67 -9.17 -2.69 14.25
C GLU A 67 -8.01 -2.64 13.26
N ILE A 68 -6.90 -2.00 13.63
CA ILE A 68 -5.68 -1.98 12.80
C ILE A 68 -5.09 -3.39 12.62
N LEU A 69 -5.13 -4.24 13.65
CA LEU A 69 -4.68 -5.64 13.50
C LEU A 69 -5.56 -6.44 12.54
N GLU A 70 -6.89 -6.23 12.59
CA GLU A 70 -7.81 -6.86 11.65
C GLU A 70 -7.56 -6.37 10.22
N GLU A 71 -7.33 -5.06 10.04
CA GLU A 71 -6.92 -4.50 8.75
C GLU A 71 -5.64 -5.14 8.24
N VAL A 72 -4.59 -5.29 9.05
CA VAL A 72 -3.34 -5.98 8.66
C VAL A 72 -3.61 -7.41 8.18
N GLY A 73 -4.49 -8.14 8.87
CA GLY A 73 -4.92 -9.49 8.47
C GLY A 73 -5.63 -9.50 7.11
N VAL A 74 -6.50 -8.52 6.84
CA VAL A 74 -7.16 -8.34 5.54
C VAL A 74 -6.15 -7.98 4.45
N LEU A 75 -5.23 -7.05 4.71
CA LEU A 75 -4.22 -6.63 3.73
C LEU A 75 -3.31 -7.78 3.32
N SER A 76 -2.89 -8.60 4.28
CA SER A 76 -2.13 -9.82 3.99
C SER A 76 -2.87 -10.74 3.01
N ARG A 77 -4.15 -11.04 3.28
CA ARG A 77 -4.97 -11.91 2.43
C ARG A 77 -5.25 -11.28 1.06
N LEU A 78 -5.53 -9.97 1.02
CA LEU A 78 -5.73 -9.22 -0.22
C LEU A 78 -4.53 -9.39 -1.17
N HIS A 79 -3.32 -9.21 -0.67
CA HIS A 79 -2.13 -9.27 -1.52
C HIS A 79 -1.71 -10.70 -1.86
N SER A 80 -1.95 -11.69 -0.99
CA SER A 80 -1.60 -13.09 -1.26
C SER A 80 -2.70 -13.81 -2.05
N ASP A 81 -3.87 -13.96 -1.45
CA ASP A 81 -4.96 -14.79 -1.97
C ASP A 81 -5.66 -14.15 -3.17
N LEU A 82 -5.88 -12.82 -3.13
CA LEU A 82 -6.68 -12.14 -4.14
C LEU A 82 -5.84 -11.59 -5.29
N TYR A 83 -4.73 -10.89 -5.01
CA TYR A 83 -3.82 -10.49 -6.08
C TYR A 83 -3.01 -11.68 -6.63
N GLY A 84 -2.96 -12.81 -5.91
CA GLY A 84 -2.19 -13.99 -6.29
C GLY A 84 -0.67 -13.80 -6.16
N LEU A 85 -0.20 -12.84 -5.36
CA LEU A 85 1.23 -12.55 -5.22
C LEU A 85 1.86 -13.46 -4.15
N ARG A 86 3.07 -13.94 -4.47
CA ARG A 86 3.87 -14.76 -3.55
C ARG A 86 5.02 -13.93 -2.98
N PRO A 87 5.07 -13.71 -1.65
CA PRO A 87 6.10 -12.86 -1.03
C PRO A 87 7.52 -13.34 -1.31
N GLU A 88 7.73 -14.64 -1.44
CA GLU A 88 9.04 -15.23 -1.73
C GLU A 88 9.55 -14.84 -3.12
N GLU A 89 8.65 -14.80 -4.11
CA GLU A 89 8.99 -14.39 -5.47
C GLU A 89 9.32 -12.91 -5.52
N LEU A 90 8.52 -12.11 -4.82
CA LEU A 90 8.72 -10.67 -4.72
C LEU A 90 10.05 -10.30 -4.06
N ARG A 91 10.44 -11.02 -3.01
CA ARG A 91 11.74 -10.87 -2.34
C ARG A 91 12.91 -11.26 -3.23
N ALA A 92 12.71 -12.21 -4.15
CA ALA A 92 13.73 -12.69 -5.08
C ALA A 92 13.85 -11.83 -6.36
N MET A 93 12.99 -10.82 -6.55
CA MET A 93 13.03 -9.95 -7.72
C MET A 93 14.34 -9.17 -7.79
N ASP A 94 14.92 -9.10 -8.99
CA ASP A 94 16.04 -8.19 -9.27
C ASP A 94 15.52 -6.75 -9.39
N LEU A 95 15.82 -5.95 -8.37
CA LEU A 95 15.45 -4.54 -8.28
C LEU A 95 16.61 -3.60 -8.66
N GLN A 96 17.70 -4.12 -9.23
CA GLN A 96 18.80 -3.28 -9.68
C GLN A 96 18.32 -2.24 -10.71
N GLY A 97 18.63 -0.97 -10.46
CA GLY A 97 18.21 0.16 -11.30
C GLY A 97 16.74 0.58 -11.13
N CYS A 98 16.02 -0.03 -10.19
CA CYS A 98 14.66 0.36 -9.82
C CYS A 98 14.65 1.43 -8.72
N HIS A 99 13.50 2.04 -8.47
CA HIS A 99 13.23 2.81 -7.28
C HIS A 99 11.91 2.27 -6.68
N PRO A 100 11.91 1.79 -5.43
CA PRO A 100 13.10 1.52 -4.61
C PRO A 100 14.00 0.40 -5.20
N GLU A 101 15.29 0.40 -4.85
CA GLU A 101 16.26 -0.64 -5.24
C GLU A 101 16.27 -1.84 -4.28
N ARG A 102 15.62 -1.74 -3.12
CA ARG A 102 15.59 -2.80 -2.10
C ARG A 102 14.16 -3.15 -1.73
N PHE A 103 13.88 -4.45 -1.62
CA PHE A 103 12.57 -4.95 -1.21
C PHE A 103 12.14 -4.44 0.17
N LYS A 104 13.10 -4.20 1.09
CA LYS A 104 12.82 -3.62 2.42
C LYS A 104 12.21 -2.21 2.40
N GLU A 105 12.17 -1.56 1.24
CA GLU A 105 11.58 -0.22 1.04
C GLU A 105 10.21 -0.31 0.34
N VAL A 106 9.76 -1.51 -0.03
CA VAL A 106 8.45 -1.76 -0.67
C VAL A 106 7.37 -1.94 0.41
N THR A 107 6.23 -1.27 0.23
CA THR A 107 5.05 -1.43 1.08
C THR A 107 3.86 -2.05 0.34
N PHE A 108 2.79 -2.40 1.05
CA PHE A 108 1.53 -2.82 0.44
C PHE A 108 0.93 -1.75 -0.48
N LYS A 109 1.05 -0.45 -0.14
CA LYS A 109 0.71 0.62 -1.09
C LYS A 109 1.59 0.58 -2.34
N THR A 110 2.91 0.40 -2.20
CA THR A 110 3.80 0.24 -3.36
C THR A 110 3.38 -0.92 -4.25
N ILE A 111 3.04 -2.06 -3.66
CA ILE A 111 2.57 -3.25 -4.38
C ILE A 111 1.24 -2.96 -5.09
N THR A 112 0.27 -2.37 -4.39
CA THR A 112 -1.05 -2.08 -4.95
C THR A 112 -0.98 -1.06 -6.09
N VAL A 113 -0.30 0.07 -5.92
CA VAL A 113 -0.20 1.10 -6.97
C VAL A 113 0.52 0.57 -8.20
N THR A 114 1.63 -0.17 -8.01
CA THR A 114 2.35 -0.79 -9.13
C THR A 114 1.48 -1.82 -9.85
N SER A 115 0.75 -2.64 -9.10
CA SER A 115 -0.16 -3.64 -9.67
C SER A 115 -1.33 -3.01 -10.42
N LEU A 116 -1.91 -1.92 -9.87
CA LEU A 116 -2.93 -1.12 -10.53
C LEU A 116 -2.42 -0.50 -11.82
N ALA A 117 -1.18 -0.01 -11.85
CA ALA A 117 -0.58 0.53 -13.07
C ALA A 117 -0.41 -0.53 -14.15
N ARG A 118 0.04 -1.74 -13.76
CA ARG A 118 0.14 -2.89 -14.65
C ARG A 118 -1.22 -3.35 -15.17
N TRP A 119 -2.23 -3.37 -14.31
CA TRP A 119 -3.59 -3.69 -14.71
C TRP A 119 -4.18 -2.63 -15.64
N ALA A 120 -4.01 -1.34 -15.33
CA ALA A 120 -4.59 -0.25 -16.11
C ALA A 120 -4.06 -0.17 -17.54
N THR A 121 -2.86 -0.71 -17.79
CA THR A 121 -2.17 -0.72 -19.09
C THR A 121 -2.19 -2.08 -19.79
N GLY A 122 -2.25 -3.19 -19.06
CA GLY A 122 -2.15 -4.55 -19.60
C GLY A 122 -3.25 -5.53 -19.19
N GLY A 123 -4.22 -5.10 -18.37
CA GLY A 123 -5.39 -5.89 -17.98
C GLY A 123 -5.16 -6.95 -16.89
N THR A 124 -3.94 -7.06 -16.34
CA THR A 124 -3.61 -8.04 -15.29
C THR A 124 -3.00 -7.35 -14.07
N LEU A 125 -3.51 -7.67 -12.88
CA LEU A 125 -2.89 -7.29 -11.61
C LEU A 125 -1.62 -8.12 -11.41
N ARG A 126 -0.46 -7.46 -11.48
CA ARG A 126 0.84 -8.08 -11.23
C ARG A 126 1.83 -7.05 -10.70
N PHE A 127 2.74 -7.48 -9.84
CA PHE A 127 3.77 -6.61 -9.30
C PHE A 127 5.07 -6.74 -10.11
N GLU A 128 5.29 -5.79 -11.02
CA GLU A 128 6.49 -5.73 -11.86
C GLU A 128 6.94 -4.27 -12.04
N PRO A 129 8.25 -3.95 -11.99
CA PRO A 129 8.74 -2.58 -12.12
C PRO A 129 8.28 -1.94 -13.42
N LEU A 130 7.70 -0.75 -13.36
CA LEU A 130 7.31 0.04 -14.53
C LEU A 130 8.54 0.73 -15.14
N SER A 131 8.59 0.89 -16.45
CA SER A 131 9.45 1.91 -17.05
C SER A 131 8.91 3.32 -16.77
N SER A 132 9.77 4.33 -16.92
CA SER A 132 9.35 5.74 -16.80
C SER A 132 8.16 6.09 -17.71
N GLU A 133 8.11 5.53 -18.92
CA GLU A 133 7.05 5.84 -19.87
C GLU A 133 5.75 5.11 -19.57
N GLU A 134 5.82 3.86 -19.08
CA GLU A 134 4.65 3.15 -18.56
C GLU A 134 4.04 3.87 -17.36
N LEU A 135 4.89 4.36 -16.44
CA LEU A 135 4.42 5.15 -15.30
C LEU A 135 3.74 6.45 -15.75
N LYS A 136 4.35 7.21 -16.68
CA LYS A 136 3.71 8.42 -17.23
C LYS A 136 2.39 8.10 -17.94
N ALA A 137 2.32 6.99 -18.68
CA ALA A 137 1.08 6.56 -19.33
C ALA A 137 -0.02 6.21 -18.32
N PHE A 138 0.33 5.47 -17.27
CA PHE A 138 -0.55 5.18 -16.15
C PHE A 138 -1.06 6.46 -15.48
N LEU A 139 -0.17 7.40 -15.13
CA LEU A 139 -0.55 8.64 -14.47
C LEU A 139 -1.47 9.51 -15.34
N ARG A 140 -1.24 9.55 -16.67
CA ARG A 140 -2.18 10.22 -17.60
C ARG A 140 -3.54 9.53 -17.65
N LYS A 141 -3.60 8.20 -17.50
CA LYS A 141 -4.87 7.47 -17.43
C LYS A 141 -5.59 7.71 -16.09
N ALA A 142 -4.86 7.74 -14.98
CA ALA A 142 -5.42 7.85 -13.65
C ALA A 142 -5.84 9.28 -13.27
N LEU A 143 -4.99 10.28 -13.56
CA LEU A 143 -5.15 11.66 -13.08
C LEU A 143 -5.54 12.61 -14.20
N LYS A 144 -6.25 13.68 -13.84
CA LYS A 144 -6.49 14.81 -14.75
C LYS A 144 -5.18 15.52 -15.08
N ALA A 145 -5.11 16.11 -16.28
CA ALA A 145 -3.93 16.81 -16.75
C ALA A 145 -4.34 18.07 -17.52
N GLU A 146 -3.53 19.11 -17.41
CA GLU A 146 -3.54 20.27 -18.29
C GLU A 146 -2.22 20.30 -19.07
N GLY A 147 -2.28 19.90 -20.34
CA GLY A 147 -1.08 19.65 -21.15
C GLY A 147 -0.26 18.50 -20.55
N GLN A 148 1.00 18.78 -20.17
CA GLN A 148 1.91 17.81 -19.56
C GLN A 148 1.88 17.83 -18.03
N ARG A 149 1.16 18.77 -17.41
CA ARG A 149 1.12 18.90 -15.96
C ARG A 149 -0.12 18.21 -15.40
N LEU A 150 0.10 17.30 -14.45
CA LEU A 150 -0.97 16.63 -13.74
C LEU A 150 -1.68 17.60 -12.76
N ARG A 151 -2.93 17.25 -12.45
CA ARG A 151 -3.75 17.89 -11.42
C ARG A 151 -4.00 16.88 -10.29
N PRO A 152 -4.12 17.33 -9.03
CA PRO A 152 -4.40 16.47 -7.88
C PRO A 152 -5.87 16.06 -7.86
N GLU A 153 -6.31 15.45 -8.95
CA GLU A 153 -7.68 15.00 -9.13
C GLU A 153 -7.69 13.70 -9.94
N LEU A 154 -8.30 12.68 -9.37
CA LEU A 154 -8.52 11.39 -10.03
C LEU A 154 -9.56 11.54 -11.13
N LYS A 155 -9.34 10.89 -12.28
CA LYS A 155 -10.36 10.81 -13.32
C LYS A 155 -11.49 9.89 -12.87
N GLU A 156 -12.72 10.38 -12.97
CA GLU A 156 -13.93 9.62 -12.62
C GLU A 156 -14.02 8.27 -13.36
N GLY A 157 -13.65 8.23 -14.65
CA GLY A 157 -13.63 6.99 -15.42
C GLY A 157 -12.65 5.95 -14.84
N PHE A 158 -11.44 6.40 -14.46
CA PHE A 158 -10.46 5.54 -13.84
C PHE A 158 -10.90 5.07 -12.44
N ARG A 159 -11.55 5.96 -11.67
CA ARG A 159 -12.13 5.59 -10.38
C ARG A 159 -13.11 4.42 -10.51
N ARG A 160 -14.08 4.53 -11.43
CA ARG A 160 -15.07 3.48 -11.68
C ARG A 160 -14.46 2.18 -12.17
N GLU A 161 -13.45 2.26 -13.04
CA GLU A 161 -12.69 1.10 -13.50
C GLU A 161 -12.06 0.37 -12.30
N VAL A 162 -11.41 1.09 -11.38
CA VAL A 162 -10.78 0.51 -10.18
C VAL A 162 -11.81 -0.02 -9.18
N GLU A 163 -12.91 0.69 -8.96
CA GLU A 163 -14.00 0.24 -8.09
C GLU A 163 -14.62 -1.07 -8.60
N ALA A 164 -14.90 -1.16 -9.90
CA ALA A 164 -15.44 -2.38 -10.50
C ALA A 164 -14.47 -3.57 -10.36
N LEU A 165 -13.17 -3.35 -10.62
CA LEU A 165 -12.14 -4.37 -10.42
C LEU A 165 -12.15 -4.90 -8.97
N PHE A 166 -12.19 -3.99 -7.99
CA PHE A 166 -12.14 -4.38 -6.59
C PHE A 166 -13.47 -4.97 -6.10
N GLU A 167 -14.61 -4.59 -6.66
CA GLU A 167 -15.90 -5.22 -6.34
C GLU A 167 -15.84 -6.73 -6.62
N ASP A 168 -15.37 -7.11 -7.82
CA ASP A 168 -15.23 -8.50 -8.23
C ASP A 168 -14.18 -9.23 -7.40
N LEU A 169 -13.03 -8.58 -7.20
CA LEU A 169 -11.90 -9.15 -6.46
C LEU A 169 -12.25 -9.44 -4.99
N LEU A 170 -13.02 -8.56 -4.36
CA LEU A 170 -13.37 -8.63 -2.94
C LEU A 170 -14.64 -9.45 -2.69
N ALA A 171 -15.35 -9.92 -3.73
CA ALA A 171 -16.59 -10.69 -3.61
C ALA A 171 -16.50 -11.89 -2.65
N PRO A 172 -15.38 -12.66 -2.59
CA PRO A 172 -15.24 -13.79 -1.67
C PRO A 172 -15.12 -13.41 -0.18
N LEU A 173 -14.86 -12.14 0.14
CA LEU A 173 -14.62 -11.69 1.51
C LEU A 173 -15.93 -11.44 2.29
N SER A 174 -15.84 -11.48 3.62
CA SER A 174 -16.92 -11.02 4.50
C SER A 174 -17.18 -9.52 4.31
N GLU A 175 -18.38 -9.04 4.66
CA GLU A 175 -18.71 -7.61 4.54
C GLU A 175 -17.75 -6.71 5.33
N ALA A 176 -17.37 -7.12 6.54
CA ALA A 176 -16.42 -6.39 7.37
C ALA A 176 -15.03 -6.31 6.72
N ASP A 177 -14.55 -7.42 6.14
CA ASP A 177 -13.27 -7.45 5.43
C ASP A 177 -13.31 -6.64 4.12
N ARG A 178 -14.43 -6.68 3.40
CA ARG A 178 -14.65 -5.83 2.22
C ARG A 178 -14.56 -4.35 2.57
N ASN A 179 -15.19 -3.93 3.68
CA ASN A 179 -15.14 -2.54 4.12
C ASN A 179 -13.71 -2.11 4.48
N ARG A 180 -12.93 -2.97 5.15
CA ARG A 180 -11.51 -2.71 5.44
C ARG A 180 -10.66 -2.62 4.17
N ALA A 181 -10.84 -3.55 3.23
CA ALA A 181 -10.14 -3.53 1.95
C ALA A 181 -10.49 -2.29 1.11
N ARG A 182 -11.76 -1.87 1.08
CA ARG A 182 -12.21 -0.62 0.44
C ARG A 182 -11.59 0.61 1.10
N GLY A 183 -11.53 0.66 2.43
CA GLY A 183 -10.87 1.75 3.16
C GLY A 183 -9.38 1.87 2.80
N PHE A 184 -8.68 0.74 2.68
CA PHE A 184 -7.30 0.71 2.19
C PHE A 184 -7.18 1.22 0.75
N LEU A 185 -8.06 0.78 -0.17
CA LEU A 185 -8.06 1.22 -1.56
C LEU A 185 -8.29 2.73 -1.69
N GLU A 186 -9.26 3.28 -0.96
CA GLU A 186 -9.50 4.73 -0.91
C GLU A 186 -8.26 5.48 -0.41
N GLY A 187 -7.58 4.93 0.61
CA GLY A 187 -6.29 5.44 1.08
C GLY A 187 -5.20 5.41 -0.01
N VAL A 188 -5.10 4.31 -0.76
CA VAL A 188 -4.17 4.18 -1.90
C VAL A 188 -4.43 5.23 -2.97
N LEU A 189 -5.70 5.40 -3.38
CA LEU A 189 -6.07 6.36 -4.42
C LEU A 189 -5.83 7.80 -3.99
N ARG A 190 -6.16 8.14 -2.73
CA ARG A 190 -5.85 9.45 -2.15
C ARG A 190 -4.36 9.73 -2.16
N ASP A 191 -3.54 8.77 -1.73
CA ASP A 191 -2.09 8.96 -1.64
C ASP A 191 -1.44 9.01 -3.03
N LEU A 192 -1.98 8.28 -4.01
CA LEU A 192 -1.61 8.40 -5.43
C LEU A 192 -1.87 9.82 -5.94
N VAL A 193 -3.05 10.38 -5.67
CA VAL A 193 -3.39 11.76 -6.05
C VAL A 193 -2.45 12.77 -5.38
N ALA A 194 -2.18 12.60 -4.09
CA ALA A 194 -1.33 13.50 -3.32
C ALA A 194 0.13 13.49 -3.82
N GLU A 195 0.69 12.31 -4.11
CA GLU A 195 2.07 12.15 -4.55
C GLU A 195 2.27 12.66 -5.99
N PHE A 196 1.39 12.25 -6.91
CA PHE A 196 1.62 12.45 -8.35
C PHE A 196 0.85 13.63 -8.95
N GLY A 197 -0.12 14.19 -8.23
CA GLY A 197 -1.07 15.20 -8.70
C GLY A 197 -0.48 16.52 -9.17
N HIS A 198 0.82 16.75 -8.98
CA HIS A 198 1.49 17.99 -9.37
C HIS A 198 2.66 17.77 -10.32
N LEU A 199 2.91 16.53 -10.75
CA LEU A 199 4.03 16.21 -11.62
C LEU A 199 3.89 16.84 -13.01
N ASP A 200 5.03 17.24 -13.57
CA ASP A 200 5.17 17.66 -14.96
C ASP A 200 5.80 16.50 -15.74
N LEU A 201 5.00 15.84 -16.57
CA LEU A 201 5.39 14.63 -17.29
C LEU A 201 6.32 14.89 -18.48
N SER A 202 6.58 16.16 -18.82
CA SER A 202 7.61 16.53 -19.79
C SER A 202 9.02 16.39 -19.22
N ARG A 203 9.16 16.36 -17.89
CA ARG A 203 10.43 16.25 -17.20
C ARG A 203 10.78 14.79 -16.90
N PRO A 204 12.07 14.48 -16.69
CA PRO A 204 12.46 13.23 -16.06
C PRO A 204 11.77 13.06 -14.70
N LEU A 205 11.36 11.84 -14.39
CA LEU A 205 10.75 11.52 -13.10
C LEU A 205 11.83 11.53 -12.02
N ASP A 206 11.62 12.31 -10.97
CA ASP A 206 12.53 12.38 -9.84
C ASP A 206 12.13 11.34 -8.78
N PRO A 207 12.99 10.35 -8.46
CA PRO A 207 12.67 9.26 -7.54
C PRO A 207 12.17 9.73 -6.17
N ARG A 208 12.53 10.95 -5.72
CA ARG A 208 12.07 11.48 -4.43
C ARG A 208 10.55 11.69 -4.34
N PHE A 209 9.86 11.71 -5.49
CA PHE A 209 8.40 11.84 -5.60
C PHE A 209 7.74 10.57 -6.16
N LEU A 210 8.40 9.41 -6.03
CA LEU A 210 7.94 8.12 -6.54
C LEU A 210 7.77 7.10 -5.40
N ARG A 211 7.37 7.55 -4.21
CA ARG A 211 7.32 6.71 -3.00
C ARG A 211 6.46 5.46 -3.15
N TRP A 212 5.35 5.59 -3.85
CA TRP A 212 4.31 4.56 -3.90
C TRP A 212 4.40 3.65 -5.13
N VAL A 213 5.48 3.68 -5.90
CA VAL A 213 5.53 2.89 -7.14
C VAL A 213 6.90 2.28 -7.34
N LEU A 214 6.93 1.05 -7.85
CA LEU A 214 8.17 0.41 -8.29
C LEU A 214 8.44 0.78 -9.76
N VAL A 215 9.52 1.50 -9.99
CA VAL A 215 9.85 2.04 -11.32
C VAL A 215 11.33 1.85 -11.65
N ARG A 216 11.64 1.40 -12.86
CA ARG A 216 12.99 1.31 -13.41
C ARG A 216 13.40 2.66 -14.00
N LEU A 217 14.32 3.33 -13.32
CA LEU A 217 14.81 4.67 -13.69
C LEU A 217 16.13 4.62 -14.48
N ARG A 218 16.86 3.51 -14.39
CA ARG A 218 18.09 3.27 -15.14
C ARG A 218 17.93 2.01 -15.99
N GLY A 219 18.11 2.18 -17.29
CA GLY A 219 18.27 1.15 -18.31
C GLY A 219 19.39 1.57 -19.25
#